data_AF-A0A1Y3QER9-F1
#
_entry.id   AF-A0A1Y3QER9-F1
#
_cell.length_a   1.000
_cell.length_b   1.000
_cell.length_c   1.000
_cell.angle_alpha   90.00
_cell.angle_beta   90.00
_cell.angle_gamma   90.00
#
_symmetry.space_group_name_H-M   'P 1'
#
loop_
_entity.id
_entity.type
_entity.pdbx_description
1 polymer ?
#
loop_
_entity_poly.entity_id
_entity_poly.type
_entity_poly.pdbx_seq_one_letter_code
_entity_poly.pdbx_strand_id
1 'polypeptide(L)'
;MLVGTRGLELRGFSAHVHRCPRLASQWDFRHFCHSVRHTHASMLIAAGTDILTVSRRLGHENIRITLDLYGHLLPGQDEAAAAAMDRLTALWQ
;
A
#
# COMPACT_ATOMS: atom_id res chain seq x y z
N MET A 1 -14.75 -31.23 36.22
CA MET A 1 -13.54 -32.07 36.14
C MET A 1 -12.82 -31.70 34.87
N LEU A 2 -11.52 -31.43 34.98
CA LEU A 2 -10.66 -30.75 34.02
C LEU A 2 -10.33 -31.60 32.78
N VAL A 3 -10.29 -30.98 31.60
CA VAL A 3 -9.39 -31.39 30.52
C VAL A 3 -8.71 -30.13 30.01
N GLY A 4 -7.39 -30.06 30.22
CA GLY A 4 -6.54 -29.04 29.63
C GLY A 4 -5.92 -29.54 28.33
N THR A 5 -5.50 -28.60 27.48
CA THR A 5 -4.39 -28.80 26.55
C THR A 5 -3.61 -27.50 26.41
N ARG A 6 -2.32 -27.60 26.70
CA ARG A 6 -1.28 -26.59 26.49
C ARG A 6 -1.03 -26.38 24.98
N GLY A 7 -0.56 -25.19 24.63
CA GLY A 7 0.29 -24.94 23.46
C GLY A 7 -0.41 -24.48 22.18
N LEU A 8 -0.26 -23.21 21.80
CA LEU A 8 0.80 -22.77 20.89
C LEU A 8 0.78 -21.24 20.76
N GLU A 9 1.94 -20.62 20.93
CA GLU A 9 2.22 -19.26 20.47
C GLU A 9 1.86 -19.12 18.99
N LEU A 10 1.04 -18.13 18.63
CA LEU A 10 1.24 -17.37 17.40
C LEU A 10 0.87 -15.91 17.66
N ARG A 11 1.93 -15.13 17.83
CA ARG A 11 1.98 -13.68 17.71
C ARG A 11 1.40 -13.30 16.34
N GLY A 12 0.30 -12.56 16.29
CA GLY A 12 -0.29 -12.17 15.02
C GLY A 12 -1.60 -11.41 15.15
N PHE A 13 -1.48 -10.09 15.03
CA PHE A 13 -2.42 -8.95 14.87
C PHE A 13 -3.93 -9.14 14.56
N SER A 14 -4.46 -10.32 14.24
CA SER A 14 -5.81 -10.48 13.65
C SER A 14 -6.83 -11.24 14.51
N ALA A 15 -6.42 -11.88 15.61
CA ALA A 15 -7.31 -12.78 16.36
C ALA A 15 -8.35 -12.11 17.28
N HIS A 16 -8.36 -10.77 17.40
CA HIS A 16 -9.24 -10.06 18.34
C HIS A 16 -10.47 -9.41 17.69
N VAL A 17 -10.49 -9.29 16.36
CA VAL A 17 -11.52 -8.55 15.62
C VAL A 17 -12.80 -9.38 15.45
N HIS A 18 -12.79 -10.70 15.48
CA HIS A 18 -13.99 -11.48 15.12
C HIS A 18 -14.79 -12.07 16.28
N ARG A 19 -14.45 -11.75 17.54
CA ARG A 19 -15.14 -12.34 18.70
C ARG A 19 -16.24 -11.46 19.31
N CYS A 20 -16.43 -10.25 18.80
CA CYS A 20 -17.43 -9.33 19.34
C CYS A 20 -18.55 -9.08 18.31
N PRO A 21 -19.82 -9.40 18.61
CA PRO A 21 -20.96 -9.17 17.71
C PRO A 21 -21.16 -7.68 17.36
N ARG A 22 -20.49 -6.78 18.10
CA ARG A 22 -20.42 -5.33 17.88
C ARG A 22 -19.69 -4.93 16.59
N LEU A 23 -19.05 -5.87 15.89
CA LEU A 23 -18.37 -5.59 14.62
C LEU A 23 -19.26 -5.44 13.39
N ALA A 24 -20.58 -5.61 13.55
CA ALA A 24 -21.51 -5.56 12.43
C ALA A 24 -21.87 -4.14 11.94
N SER A 25 -21.49 -3.04 12.61
CA SER A 25 -21.95 -1.68 12.25
C SER A 25 -20.88 -0.57 12.23
N GLN A 26 -19.58 -0.90 12.18
CA GLN A 26 -18.58 -0.05 12.85
C GLN A 26 -17.45 0.50 11.99
N TRP A 27 -17.55 0.41 10.67
CA TRP A 27 -16.68 1.23 9.82
C TRP A 27 -17.38 2.56 9.61
N ASP A 28 -16.89 3.60 10.29
CA ASP A 28 -17.39 4.94 9.99
C ASP A 28 -17.12 5.26 8.51
N PHE A 29 -17.96 6.13 7.94
CA PHE A 29 -17.84 6.52 6.54
C PHE A 29 -16.46 7.08 6.19
N ARG A 30 -15.76 7.66 7.16
CA ARG A 30 -14.42 8.24 7.00
C ARG A 30 -13.36 7.17 6.76
N HIS A 31 -13.38 6.06 7.50
CA HIS A 31 -12.47 4.93 7.32
C HIS A 31 -12.68 4.31 5.93
N PHE A 32 -13.93 4.16 5.52
CA PHE A 32 -14.25 3.64 4.19
C PHE A 32 -13.70 4.55 3.07
N CYS A 33 -13.96 5.87 3.13
CA CYS A 33 -13.41 6.82 2.16
C CYS A 33 -11.88 6.81 2.14
N HIS A 34 -11.24 6.65 3.30
CA HIS A 34 -9.80 6.57 3.41
C HIS A 34 -9.25 5.29 2.77
N SER A 35 -9.87 4.13 3.02
CA SER A 35 -9.53 2.86 2.39
C SER A 35 -9.65 2.93 0.86
N VAL A 36 -10.72 3.54 0.34
CA VAL A 36 -10.90 3.73 -1.12
C VAL A 36 -9.78 4.60 -1.69
N ARG A 37 -9.37 5.66 -0.98
CA ARG A 37 -8.25 6.52 -1.40
C ARG A 37 -6.93 5.73 -1.49
N HIS A 38 -6.67 4.84 -0.53
CA HIS A 38 -5.50 3.95 -0.56
C HIS A 38 -5.55 2.98 -1.73
N THR A 39 -6.68 2.30 -1.92
CA THR A 39 -6.87 1.38 -3.05
C THR A 39 -6.67 2.09 -4.39
N HIS A 40 -7.23 3.30 -4.55
CA HIS A 40 -7.08 4.08 -5.77
C HIS A 40 -5.60 4.41 -6.06
N ALA A 41 -4.85 4.86 -5.06
CA ALA A 41 -3.44 5.17 -5.19
C ALA A 41 -2.61 3.94 -5.57
N SER A 42 -2.82 2.81 -4.88
CA SER A 42 -2.12 1.54 -5.17
C SER A 42 -2.40 1.03 -6.58
N MET A 43 -3.64 1.14 -7.07
CA MET A 43 -4.00 0.73 -8.43
C MET A 43 -3.32 1.60 -9.50
N LEU A 44 -3.24 2.92 -9.28
CA LEU A 44 -2.56 3.81 -10.23
C LEU A 44 -1.05 3.54 -10.29
N ILE A 45 -0.44 3.28 -9.15
CA ILE A 45 1.00 2.95 -9.07
C ILE A 45 1.27 1.60 -9.75
N ALA A 46 0.43 0.59 -9.49
CA ALA A 46 0.55 -0.71 -10.15
C ALA A 46 0.35 -0.63 -11.67
N ALA A 47 -0.46 0.32 -12.16
CA ALA A 47 -0.62 0.61 -13.59
C ALA A 47 0.58 1.35 -14.21
N GLY A 48 1.63 1.65 -13.44
CA GLY A 48 2.82 2.38 -13.91
C GLY A 48 2.61 3.90 -14.00
N THR A 49 1.59 4.45 -13.32
CA THR A 49 1.40 5.90 -13.29
C THR A 49 2.49 6.55 -12.43
N ASP A 50 3.07 7.63 -12.94
CA ASP A 50 4.04 8.45 -12.21
C ASP A 50 3.49 8.93 -10.85
N ILE A 51 4.34 8.88 -9.83
CA ILE A 51 3.97 9.18 -8.44
C ILE A 51 3.60 10.65 -8.21
N LEU A 52 4.18 11.59 -8.97
CA LEU A 52 3.80 12.99 -8.91
C LEU A 52 2.36 13.17 -9.43
N THR A 53 2.01 12.48 -10.51
CA THR A 53 0.66 12.46 -11.07
C THR A 53 -0.34 11.87 -10.09
N VAL A 54 -0.01 10.75 -9.43
CA VAL A 54 -0.83 10.16 -8.37
C VAL A 54 -1.01 11.15 -7.22
N SER A 55 0.07 11.80 -6.77
CA SER A 55 0.02 12.80 -5.69
C SER A 55 -0.92 13.98 -6.01
N ARG A 56 -0.87 14.50 -7.24
CA ARG A 56 -1.75 15.58 -7.71
C ARG A 56 -3.21 15.14 -7.78
N ARG A 57 -3.49 13.93 -8.26
CA ARG A 57 -4.87 13.38 -8.30
C ARG A 57 -5.48 13.21 -6.92
N LEU A 58 -4.66 12.85 -5.93
CA LEU A 58 -5.08 12.75 -4.54
C LEU A 58 -5.23 14.14 -3.88
N GLY A 59 -4.68 15.20 -4.47
CA GLY A 59 -4.68 16.54 -3.90
C GLY A 59 -3.75 16.69 -2.69
N HIS A 60 -2.65 15.93 -2.64
CA HIS A 60 -1.62 16.14 -1.63
C HIS A 60 -0.84 17.41 -1.96
N GLU A 61 -0.79 18.36 -1.02
CA GLU A 61 0.00 19.58 -1.11
C GLU A 61 1.50 19.29 -1.25
N ASN A 62 1.97 18.21 -0.60
CA ASN A 62 3.34 17.78 -0.63
C ASN A 62 3.47 16.35 -1.17
N ILE A 63 4.30 16.17 -2.20
CA ILE A 63 4.59 14.85 -2.78
C ILE A 63 5.22 13.89 -1.78
N ARG A 64 5.94 14.39 -0.77
CA ARG A 64 6.56 13.58 0.28
C ARG A 64 5.53 12.69 0.97
N ILE A 65 4.30 13.18 1.19
CA ILE A 65 3.22 12.40 1.79
C ILE A 65 2.94 11.14 0.95
N THR A 66 2.83 11.29 -0.36
CA THR A 66 2.59 10.16 -1.29
C THR A 66 3.80 9.23 -1.32
N LEU A 67 5.01 9.78 -1.33
CA LEU A 67 6.24 8.99 -1.40
C LEU A 67 6.48 8.18 -0.12
N ASP A 68 6.23 8.77 1.04
CA ASP A 68 6.38 8.10 2.33
C ASP A 68 5.36 6.97 2.48
N LEU A 69 4.13 7.16 2.00
CA LEU A 69 3.07 6.17 2.07
C LEU A 69 3.23 5.04 1.04
N TYR A 70 3.59 5.36 -0.21
CA TYR A 70 3.54 4.41 -1.32
C TYR A 70 4.87 4.13 -2.00
N GLY A 71 5.98 4.74 -1.55
CA GLY A 71 7.30 4.56 -2.18
C GLY A 71 7.76 3.09 -2.21
N HIS A 72 7.34 2.29 -1.23
CA HIS A 72 7.60 0.85 -1.19
C HIS A 72 6.91 0.06 -2.33
N LEU A 73 5.91 0.64 -2.99
CA LEU A 73 5.22 0.06 -4.16
C LEU A 73 5.93 0.35 -5.48
N LEU A 74 7.06 1.06 -5.46
CA LEU A 74 7.87 1.41 -6.62
C LEU A 74 9.23 0.68 -6.68
N PRO A 75 9.31 -0.65 -6.43
CA PRO A 75 10.57 -1.37 -6.64
C PRO A 75 10.91 -1.44 -8.13
N GLY A 76 12.20 -1.44 -8.48
CA GLY A 76 12.62 -1.64 -9.88
C GLY A 76 12.66 -0.38 -10.73
N GLN A 77 12.26 0.79 -10.20
CA GLN A 77 12.25 2.04 -10.97
C GLN A 77 13.65 2.53 -11.32
N ASP A 78 14.63 2.32 -10.45
CA ASP A 78 16.02 2.68 -10.68
C ASP A 78 16.64 1.79 -11.78
N GLU A 79 16.40 0.48 -11.71
CA GLU A 79 16.84 -0.48 -12.71
C GLU A 79 16.19 -0.21 -14.08
N ALA A 80 14.90 0.15 -14.10
CA ALA A 80 14.22 0.55 -15.32
C ALA A 80 14.81 1.85 -15.92
N ALA A 81 15.20 2.82 -15.08
CA ALA A 81 15.84 4.05 -15.50
C ALA A 81 17.25 3.79 -16.05
N ALA A 82 18.05 2.96 -15.38
CA ALA A 82 19.36 2.51 -15.85
C ALA A 82 19.25 1.82 -17.22
N ALA A 83 18.34 0.84 -17.36
CA ALA A 83 18.12 0.15 -18.62
C ALA A 83 17.63 1.08 -19.74
N ALA A 84 16.89 2.15 -19.42
CA ALA A 84 16.50 3.16 -20.39
C ALA A 84 17.70 3.99 -20.87
N MET A 85 18.60 4.36 -19.95
CA MET A 85 19.84 5.06 -20.30
C MET A 85 20.76 4.19 -21.17
N ASP A 86 20.91 2.91 -20.86
CA ASP A 86 21.72 1.97 -21.66
C ASP A 86 21.20 1.85 -23.11
N ARG A 87 19.87 1.79 -23.29
CA ARG A 87 19.26 1.79 -24.62
C ARG A 87 19.54 3.07 -25.39
N LEU A 88 19.49 4.21 -24.70
CA LEU A 88 19.76 5.50 -25.33
C LEU A 88 21.21 5.59 -25.76
N THR A 89 22.17 5.26 -24.90
CA THR A 89 23.61 5.32 -25.22
C THR A 89 23.99 4.37 -26.35
N ALA A 90 23.35 3.21 -26.45
CA ALA A 90 23.54 2.27 -27.56
C ALA A 90 23.12 2.81 -28.94
N LEU A 91 22.25 3.83 -29.02
CA LEU A 91 21.88 4.49 -30.28
C LEU A 91 22.93 5.49 -30.77
N TRP A 92 23.88 5.88 -29.92
CA TRP A 92 24.93 6.86 -30.24
C TRP A 92 26.28 6.21 -30.58
N GLN A 93 26.33 4.88 -30.70
CA GLN A 93 27.50 4.12 -31.16
C GLN A 93 27.23 3.48 -32.52
#